data_AF-A0A938G4K5-F1
#
_entry.id   AF-A0A938G4K5-F1
#
_cell.length_a   1.000
_cell.length_b   1.000
_cell.length_c   1.000
_cell.angle_alpha   90.00
_cell.angle_beta   90.00
_cell.angle_gamma   90.00
#
_symmetry.space_group_name_H-M   'P 1'
#
loop_
_entity.id
_entity.type
_entity.pdbx_description
1 polymer ?
#
loop_
_entity_poly.entity_id
_entity_poly.type
_entity_poly.pdbx_seq_one_letter_code
_entity_poly.pdbx_strand_id
1 'polypeptide(L)'
;MSVQLPMGISERLTRHRLTRCTATLKELREDMRVTREHYEVMHDDAADAELRAIVSETPSAEAVHRESQGHFVAIQRHRTHLESRIAELEAEQDALLDALAKFERPLS
;
A
#
# COMPACT_ATOMS: atom_id res chain seq x y z
N MET A 1 -4.05 14.10 -33.26
CA MET A 1 -3.32 13.05 -34.00
C MET A 1 -2.86 12.00 -33.00
N SER A 2 -3.59 10.90 -32.85
CA SER A 2 -3.12 9.74 -32.09
C SER A 2 -2.08 9.01 -32.94
N VAL A 3 -0.81 9.07 -32.52
CA VAL A 3 0.26 8.29 -33.14
C VAL A 3 -0.05 6.82 -32.86
N GLN A 4 -0.62 6.13 -33.85
CA GLN A 4 -0.87 4.71 -33.76
C GLN A 4 0.48 3.99 -33.88
N LEU A 5 1.03 3.59 -32.75
CA LEU A 5 2.26 2.81 -32.70
C LEU A 5 2.01 1.46 -33.39
N PRO A 6 3.00 0.91 -34.12
CA PRO A 6 2.92 -0.45 -34.66
C PRO A 6 2.51 -1.43 -33.56
N MET A 7 1.59 -2.35 -33.85
CA MET A 7 1.01 -3.28 -32.86
C MET A 7 2.07 -3.95 -31.97
N GLY A 8 3.20 -4.38 -32.56
CA GLY A 8 4.31 -4.99 -31.80
C GLY A 8 5.09 -4.05 -30.88
N ILE A 9 5.09 -2.73 -31.12
CA ILE A 9 5.68 -1.74 -30.20
C ILE A 9 4.74 -1.50 -29.01
N SER A 10 3.44 -1.39 -29.28
CA SER A 10 2.41 -1.19 -28.24
C SER A 10 2.33 -2.38 -27.28
N GLU A 11 2.38 -3.61 -27.80
CA GLU A 11 2.40 -4.83 -26.99
C GLU A 11 3.63 -4.89 -26.07
N ARG A 12 4.84 -4.60 -26.61
CA ARG A 12 6.08 -4.58 -25.82
C ARG A 12 6.05 -3.54 -24.71
N LEU A 13 5.53 -2.34 -24.99
CA LEU A 13 5.41 -1.28 -23.99
C LEU A 13 4.41 -1.67 -22.89
N THR A 14 3.29 -2.29 -23.26
CA THR A 14 2.27 -2.78 -22.31
C THR A 14 2.86 -3.85 -21.41
N ARG A 15 3.58 -4.82 -21.97
CA ARG A 15 4.29 -5.87 -21.21
C ARG A 15 5.33 -5.27 -20.25
N HIS A 16 6.12 -4.29 -20.72
CA HIS A 16 7.12 -3.63 -19.88
C HIS A 16 6.48 -2.90 -18.69
N ARG A 17 5.39 -2.17 -18.93
CA ARG A 17 4.61 -1.50 -17.88
C ARG A 17 4.04 -2.50 -16.89
N LEU A 18 3.50 -3.62 -17.37
CA LEU A 18 2.98 -4.69 -16.52
C LEU A 18 4.06 -5.29 -15.62
N THR A 19 5.26 -5.56 -16.14
CA THR A 19 6.40 -6.04 -15.34
C THR A 19 6.75 -5.06 -14.23
N ARG A 20 6.82 -3.76 -14.56
CA ARG A 20 7.10 -2.72 -13.57
C ARG A 20 6.00 -2.62 -12.52
N CYS A 21 4.73 -2.60 -12.93
CA CYS A 21 3.57 -2.55 -12.05
C CYS A 21 3.57 -3.73 -11.06
N THR A 22 3.85 -4.93 -11.56
CA THR A 22 3.93 -6.16 -10.76
C THR A 22 5.08 -6.11 -9.74
N ALA A 23 6.25 -5.58 -10.14
CA ALA A 23 7.38 -5.41 -9.25
C ALA A 23 7.05 -4.44 -8.10
N THR A 24 6.47 -3.28 -8.43
CA THR A 24 6.05 -2.29 -7.43
C THR A 24 4.95 -2.83 -6.51
N LEU A 25 3.98 -3.59 -7.03
CA LEU A 25 2.96 -4.26 -6.20
C LEU A 25 3.58 -5.22 -5.20
N LYS A 26 4.62 -5.97 -5.61
CA LYS A 26 5.32 -6.89 -4.71
C LYS A 26 6.01 -6.14 -3.56
N GLU A 27 6.69 -5.05 -3.88
CA GLU A 27 7.35 -4.19 -2.88
C GLU A 27 6.34 -3.60 -1.90
N LEU A 28 5.26 -2.98 -2.39
CA LEU A 28 4.24 -2.37 -1.52
C LEU A 28 3.50 -3.38 -0.65
N ARG A 29 3.26 -4.61 -1.13
CA ARG A 29 2.66 -5.68 -0.33
C ARG A 29 3.58 -6.14 0.80
N GLU A 30 4.90 -6.14 0.57
CA GLU A 30 5.87 -6.43 1.62
C GLU A 30 5.93 -5.29 2.65
N ASP A 31 5.97 -4.03 2.19
CA ASP A 31 5.91 -2.86 3.07
C ASP A 31 4.62 -2.86 3.90
N MET A 32 3.49 -3.25 3.30
CA MET A 32 2.21 -3.41 3.99
C MET A 32 2.28 -4.48 5.08
N ARG A 33 2.90 -5.63 4.79
CA ARG A 33 3.07 -6.72 5.76
C ARG A 33 3.81 -6.22 7.00
N VAL A 34 4.95 -5.55 6.80
CA VAL A 34 5.77 -5.00 7.89
C VAL A 34 5.02 -3.89 8.63
N THR A 35 4.34 -2.99 7.92
CA THR A 35 3.56 -1.91 8.53
C THR A 35 2.42 -2.45 9.38
N ARG A 36 1.78 -3.54 8.95
CA ARG A 36 0.72 -4.21 9.71
C ARG A 36 1.27 -4.85 10.98
N GLU A 37 2.42 -5.51 10.91
CA GLU A 37 3.09 -6.08 12.09
C GLU A 37 3.42 -4.99 13.11
N HIS A 38 3.97 -3.84 12.66
CA HIS A 38 4.24 -2.71 13.55
C HIS A 38 2.96 -2.12 14.15
N TYR A 39 1.86 -2.05 13.38
CA TYR A 39 0.57 -1.55 13.86
C TYR A 39 0.01 -2.43 14.98
N GLU A 40 0.08 -3.76 14.82
CA GLU A 40 -0.41 -4.71 15.84
C GLU A 40 0.39 -4.58 17.14
N VAL A 41 1.73 -4.50 17.06
CA VAL A 41 2.59 -4.28 18.25
C VAL A 41 2.27 -2.95 18.93
N MET A 42 2.17 -1.86 18.17
CA MET A 42 1.92 -0.54 18.75
C MET A 42 0.51 -0.39 19.33
N HIS A 43 -0.49 -1.09 18.79
CA HIS A 43 -1.82 -1.13 19.36
C HIS A 43 -1.80 -1.70 20.79
N ASP A 44 -1.07 -2.80 20.98
CA ASP A 44 -0.95 -3.45 22.27
C ASP A 44 -0.18 -2.57 23.27
N ASP A 45 0.90 -1.91 22.83
CA ASP A 45 1.66 -0.96 23.65
C ASP A 45 0.83 0.28 24.05
N ALA A 46 0.01 0.81 23.14
CA ALA A 46 -0.88 1.94 23.42
C ALA A 46 -1.95 1.58 24.46
N ALA A 47 -2.51 0.37 24.40
CA ALA A 47 -3.49 -0.12 25.37
C ALA A 47 -2.89 -0.30 26.77
N ASP A 48 -1.65 -0.81 26.87
CA ASP A 48 -0.93 -0.92 28.15
C ASP A 48 -0.59 0.47 28.72
N ALA A 49 -0.15 1.40 27.88
CA ALA A 49 0.14 2.78 28.29
C ALA A 49 -1.11 3.53 28.78
N GLU A 50 -2.27 3.32 28.14
CA GLU A 50 -3.55 3.87 28.59
C GLU A 50 -3.93 3.33 29.98
N LEU A 51 -3.85 2.01 30.19
CA LEU A 51 -4.08 1.40 31.51
C LEU A 51 -3.14 1.99 32.57
N ARG A 52 -1.85 2.13 32.26
CA ARG A 52 -0.87 2.69 33.20
C ARG A 52 -1.13 4.17 33.50
N ALA A 53 -1.58 4.96 32.53
CA ALA A 53 -1.97 6.35 32.73
C ALA A 53 -3.18 6.48 33.67
N ILE A 54 -4.21 5.66 33.47
CA ILE A 54 -5.40 5.63 34.33
C ILE A 54 -5.03 5.21 35.76
N VAL A 55 -4.21 4.18 35.91
CA VAL A 55 -3.85 3.63 37.23
C VAL A 55 -2.90 4.56 37.99
N SER A 56 -2.00 5.25 37.30
CA SER A 56 -0.93 6.00 37.97
C SER A 56 -1.31 7.44 38.28
N GLU A 57 -2.29 8.04 37.58
CA GLU A 57 -2.67 9.47 37.70
C GLU A 57 -1.47 10.44 37.68
N THR A 58 -0.35 10.05 37.05
CA THR A 58 0.87 10.86 37.02
C THR A 58 1.02 11.59 35.68
N PRO A 59 1.50 12.85 35.68
CA PRO A 59 1.79 13.59 34.45
C PRO A 59 2.77 12.88 33.50
N SER A 60 3.67 12.04 34.04
CA SER A 60 4.62 11.25 33.24
C SER A 60 3.92 10.16 32.43
N ALA A 61 2.87 9.52 32.97
CA ALA A 61 2.15 8.47 32.27
C ALA A 61 1.25 9.05 31.15
N GLU A 62 0.68 10.24 31.36
CA GLU A 62 -0.06 10.98 30.32
C GLU A 62 0.82 11.41 29.13
N ALA A 63 2.09 11.75 29.39
CA ALA A 63 3.04 12.11 28.34
C ALA A 63 3.33 10.91 27.41
N VAL A 64 3.61 9.74 28.00
CA VAL A 64 3.85 8.50 27.25
C VAL A 64 2.63 8.08 26.43
N HIS A 65 1.43 8.22 26.99
CA HIS A 65 0.18 7.94 26.28
C HIS A 65 0.03 8.83 25.03
N ARG A 66 0.28 10.14 25.14
CA ARG A 66 0.19 11.07 23.99
C ARG A 66 1.22 10.76 22.89
N GLU A 67 2.44 10.39 23.27
CA GLU A 67 3.48 10.01 22.32
C GLU A 67 3.10 8.74 21.55
N SER A 68 2.67 7.69 22.27
CA SER A 68 2.21 6.43 21.66
C SER A 68 1.03 6.65 20.71
N GLN A 69 0.06 7.48 21.11
CA GLN A 69 -1.07 7.89 20.26
C GLN A 69 -0.62 8.60 18.97
N GLY A 70 0.36 9.50 19.07
CA GLY A 70 0.92 10.20 17.90
C GLY A 70 1.57 9.24 16.90
N HIS A 71 2.35 8.29 17.39
CA HIS A 71 2.98 7.25 16.57
C HIS A 71 1.96 6.32 15.90
N PHE A 72 0.95 5.89 16.66
CA PHE A 72 -0.13 5.04 16.16
C PHE A 72 -0.89 5.70 14.99
N VAL A 73 -1.24 6.99 15.12
CA VAL A 73 -1.90 7.75 14.05
C VAL A 73 -1.03 7.84 12.80
N ALA A 74 0.28 8.02 12.94
CA ALA A 74 1.21 8.08 11.80
C ALA A 74 1.26 6.73 11.05
N ILE A 75 1.36 5.60 11.77
CA ILE A 75 1.34 4.25 11.17
C ILE A 75 0.00 3.97 10.51
N GLN A 76 -1.12 4.35 11.13
CA GLN A 76 -2.45 4.16 10.56
C GLN A 76 -2.61 4.90 9.22
N ARG A 77 -2.11 6.15 9.14
CA ARG A 77 -2.10 6.93 7.89
C ARG A 77 -1.22 6.28 6.83
N HIS A 78 -0.04 5.78 7.21
CA HIS A 78 0.85 5.08 6.29
C HIS A 78 0.21 3.80 5.73
N ARG A 79 -0.41 2.98 6.60
CA ARG A 79 -1.17 1.79 6.20
C ARG A 79 -2.27 2.14 5.19
N THR A 80 -3.07 3.15 5.50
CA THR A 80 -4.16 3.60 4.60
C THR A 80 -3.62 4.05 3.24
N HIS A 81 -2.48 4.75 3.23
CA HIS A 81 -1.82 5.15 1.99
C HIS A 81 -1.36 3.94 1.17
N LEU A 82 -0.69 2.97 1.81
CA LEU A 82 -0.26 1.74 1.14
C LEU A 82 -1.46 0.95 0.58
N GLU A 83 -2.58 0.87 1.30
CA GLU A 83 -3.81 0.19 0.84
C GLU A 83 -4.35 0.84 -0.43
N SER A 84 -4.46 2.17 -0.45
CA SER A 84 -4.89 2.92 -1.64
C SER A 84 -3.96 2.69 -2.83
N ARG A 85 -2.64 2.75 -2.61
CA ARG A 85 -1.65 2.60 -3.68
C ARG A 85 -1.62 1.18 -4.25
N ILE A 86 -1.81 0.16 -3.42
CA ILE A 86 -1.94 -1.23 -3.88
C ILE A 86 -3.19 -1.37 -4.73
N ALA A 87 -4.35 -0.89 -4.28
CA ALA A 87 -5.60 -0.97 -5.03
C ALA A 87 -5.52 -0.26 -6.39
N GLU A 88 -4.88 0.92 -6.45
CA GLU A 88 -4.64 1.65 -7.71
C GLU A 88 -3.79 0.85 -8.69
N LEU A 89 -2.71 0.22 -8.20
CA LEU A 89 -1.81 -0.58 -9.05
C LEU A 89 -2.42 -1.92 -9.47
N GLU A 90 -3.29 -2.52 -8.65
CA GLU A 90 -4.07 -3.70 -9.03
C GLU A 90 -5.02 -3.37 -10.19
N ALA A 91 -5.72 -2.24 -10.10
CA ALA A 91 -6.56 -1.76 -11.20
C ALA A 91 -5.75 -1.44 -12.47
N GLU A 92 -4.55 -0.86 -12.33
CA GLU A 92 -3.64 -0.63 -13.46
C GLU A 92 -3.16 -1.96 -14.08
N GLN A 93 -2.81 -2.95 -13.23
CA GLN A 93 -2.41 -4.28 -13.68
C GLN A 93 -3.52 -4.95 -14.48
N ASP A 94 -4.76 -4.92 -13.99
CA ASP A 94 -5.93 -5.49 -14.70
C ASP A 94 -6.13 -4.81 -16.06
N ALA A 95 -6.06 -3.48 -16.12
CA ALA A 95 -6.18 -2.74 -17.37
C ALA A 95 -5.05 -3.08 -18.38
N LEU A 96 -3.83 -3.31 -17.90
CA LEU A 96 -2.70 -3.72 -18.72
C LEU A 96 -2.86 -5.16 -19.22
N LEU A 97 -3.39 -6.07 -18.40
CA LEU A 97 -3.69 -7.46 -18.79
C LEU A 97 -4.81 -7.50 -19.84
N ASP A 98 -5.87 -6.72 -19.67
CA ASP A 98 -6.93 -6.55 -20.66
C ASP A 98 -6.41 -6.00 -21.99
N ALA A 99 -5.48 -5.05 -21.94
CA ALA A 99 -4.83 -4.53 -23.14
C ALA A 99 -3.97 -5.59 -23.84
N LEU A 100 -3.24 -6.43 -23.09
CA LEU A 100 -2.48 -7.55 -23.64
C LEU A 100 -3.38 -8.59 -24.31
N ALA A 101 -4.50 -8.95 -23.66
CA ALA A 101 -5.46 -9.90 -24.21
C ALA A 101 -6.07 -9.45 -25.56
N LYS A 102 -6.11 -8.13 -25.83
CA LYS A 102 -6.55 -7.57 -27.12
C LYS A 102 -5.51 -7.71 -28.23
N PHE A 103 -4.22 -7.79 -27.90
CA PHE A 103 -3.17 -8.08 -28.88
C PHE A 103 -3.14 -9.58 -29.25
N GLU A 104 -3.48 -10.46 -28.30
CA GLU A 104 -3.44 -11.92 -28.48
C GLU A 104 -4.67 -12.50 -29.20
N ARG A 105 -5.81 -11.82 -29.15
CA ARG A 105 -6.98 -12.16 -29.98
C ARG A 105 -6.90 -11.38 -31.31
N PRO A 106 -6.51 -12.02 -32.44
CA PRO A 106 -6.65 -11.36 -33.72
C PRO A 106 -8.14 -11.08 -33.95
N LEU A 107 -8.47 -9.81 -34.21
CA LEU A 107 -9.80 -9.39 -34.65
C LEU A 107 -10.20 -10.28 -35.85
N SER A 108 -11.22 -11.11 -35.66
CA SER A 108 -11.87 -11.89 -36.72
C SER A 108 -12.61 -11.00 -37.70
#